data_AF-A0A3L7NFR6-F1
#
_entry.id   AF-A0A3L7NFR6-F1
#
_cell.length_a   1.000
_cell.length_b   1.000
_cell.length_c   1.000
_cell.angle_alpha   90.00
_cell.angle_beta   90.00
_cell.angle_gamma   90.00
#
_symmetry.space_group_name_H-M   'P 1'
#
loop_
_entity.id
_entity.type
_entity.pdbx_description
1 polymer ?
#
loop_
_entity_poly.entity_id
_entity_poly.type
_entity_poly.pdbx_seq_one_letter_code
_entity_poly.pdbx_strand_id
1 'polypeptide(L)'
;MYDLIGDIHGHASELVKLLAALGYSRHKGVYKHPERQAIFLGDFIDRGPQIRETLEIVRPMIDAGFALSVMGNHELNALAYHTPDPDKPGEYLRKHSDKNTKQ
;
A
#
# COMPACT_ATOMS: atom_id res chain seq x y z
N MET A 1 13.82 1.36 16.22
CA MET A 1 13.86 -0.03 15.72
C MET A 1 12.71 -0.21 14.74
N TYR A 2 12.85 -1.04 13.71
CA TYR A 2 11.88 -1.13 12.61
C TYR A 2 11.33 -2.54 12.42
N ASP A 3 10.07 -2.62 12.02
CA ASP A 3 9.44 -3.85 11.55
C ASP A 3 9.20 -3.75 10.04
N LEU A 4 9.82 -4.62 9.26
CA LEU A 4 9.66 -4.65 7.81
C LEU A 4 8.47 -5.53 7.45
N ILE A 5 7.49 -4.97 6.74
CA ILE A 5 6.27 -5.65 6.34
C ILE A 5 6.25 -5.71 4.81
N GLY A 6 6.25 -6.93 4.28
CA GLY A 6 6.19 -7.21 2.84
C GLY A 6 4.80 -7.00 2.24
N ASP A 7 4.60 -7.59 1.07
CA ASP A 7 3.42 -7.42 0.23
C ASP A 7 2.11 -7.72 0.99
N ILE A 8 1.14 -6.82 0.87
CA ILE A 8 -0.14 -6.92 1.57
C ILE A 8 -1.25 -7.30 0.60
N HIS A 9 -1.20 -6.80 -0.64
CA HIS A 9 -2.13 -7.15 -1.71
C HIS A 9 -3.60 -7.15 -1.26
N GLY A 10 -4.06 -6.08 -0.61
CA GLY A 10 -5.45 -5.95 -0.19
C GLY A 10 -5.91 -6.91 0.91
N HIS A 11 -5.02 -7.49 1.72
CA HIS A 11 -5.38 -8.37 2.86
C HIS A 11 -5.39 -7.59 4.18
N ALA A 12 -6.34 -6.67 4.32
CA ALA A 12 -6.45 -5.79 5.48
C ALA A 12 -6.64 -6.56 6.79
N SER A 13 -7.40 -7.66 6.78
CA SER A 13 -7.66 -8.47 7.98
C SER A 13 -6.37 -9.13 8.50
N GLU A 14 -5.53 -9.65 7.61
CA GLU A 14 -4.23 -10.24 7.89
C GLU A 14 -3.26 -9.18 8.39
N LEU A 15 -3.26 -7.99 7.77
CA LEU A 15 -2.47 -6.85 8.23
C LEU A 15 -2.83 -6.45 9.67
N VAL A 16 -4.12 -6.37 10.01
CA VAL A 16 -4.56 -6.07 11.38
C VAL A 16 -4.07 -7.12 12.38
N LYS A 17 -4.17 -8.41 12.03
CA LYS A 17 -3.66 -9.51 12.87
C LYS A 17 -2.14 -9.41 13.07
N LEU A 18 -1.39 -9.11 12.00
CA LEU A 18 0.05 -8.94 12.05
C LEU A 18 0.45 -7.75 12.94
N LEU A 19 -0.18 -6.59 12.74
CA LEU A 19 0.08 -5.40 13.55
C LEU A 19 -0.18 -5.66 15.03
N ALA A 20 -1.27 -6.37 15.36
CA ALA A 20 -1.57 -6.77 16.73
C ALA A 20 -0.51 -7.73 17.29
N ALA A 21 -0.07 -8.73 16.52
CA ALA A 21 0.99 -9.67 16.92
C ALA A 21 2.34 -8.97 17.13
N LEU A 22 2.61 -7.90 16.37
CA LEU A 22 3.76 -7.03 16.54
C LEU A 22 3.54 -5.96 17.63
N GLY A 23 2.45 -5.99 18.38
CA GLY A 23 2.24 -5.05 19.49
C GLY A 23 1.88 -3.61 19.09
N TYR A 24 1.44 -3.39 17.85
CA TYR A 24 0.87 -2.11 17.43
C TYR A 24 -0.57 -2.02 17.93
N SER A 25 -0.96 -0.83 18.41
CA SER A 25 -2.31 -0.54 18.88
C SER A 25 -2.91 0.63 18.11
N ARG A 26 -4.23 0.60 17.93
CA ARG A 26 -4.96 1.64 17.20
C ARG A 26 -5.40 2.76 18.15
N HIS A 27 -4.88 3.96 17.94
CA HIS A 27 -5.23 5.16 18.69
C HIS A 27 -5.78 6.24 17.74
N LYS A 28 -6.99 6.74 18.01
CA LYS A 28 -7.67 7.74 17.14
C LYS A 28 -7.67 7.35 15.66
N GLY A 29 -7.88 6.07 15.37
CA GLY A 29 -7.93 5.54 14.00
C GLY A 29 -6.58 5.12 13.40
N VAL A 30 -5.44 5.42 14.04
CA VAL A 30 -4.09 5.16 13.52
C VAL A 30 -3.37 4.09 14.34
N TYR A 31 -2.76 3.10 13.69
CA TYR A 31 -1.92 2.11 14.36
C TYR A 31 -0.54 2.71 14.69
N LYS A 32 -0.03 2.45 15.89
CA LYS A 32 1.32 2.82 16.29
C LYS A 32 1.89 1.85 17.33
N HIS A 33 3.21 1.78 17.42
CA HIS A 33 3.93 1.12 18.50
C HIS A 33 4.62 2.20 19.36
N PRO A 34 4.76 2.01 20.68
CA PRO A 34 5.41 3.00 21.56
C PRO A 34 6.92 3.22 21.28
N GLU A 35 7.56 2.37 20.48
CA GLU A 35 9.04 2.30 20.37
C GLU A 35 9.53 1.92 18.96
N ARG A 36 8.71 1.17 18.21
CA ARG A 36 9.02 0.70 16.86
C ARG A 36 8.20 1.44 15.81
N GLN A 37 8.66 1.34 14.58
CA GLN A 37 7.98 1.91 13.43
C GLN A 37 7.90 0.87 12.32
N ALA A 38 6.77 0.80 11.64
CA ALA A 38 6.61 -0.09 10.49
C ALA A 38 7.32 0.53 9.26
N ILE A 39 7.97 -0.32 8.46
CA ILE A 39 8.41 0.01 7.10
C ILE A 39 7.69 -0.96 6.16
N PHE A 40 6.75 -0.43 5.38
CA PHE A 40 6.05 -1.19 4.36
C PHE A 40 6.87 -1.25 3.07
N LEU A 41 7.03 -2.44 2.51
CA LEU A 41 7.86 -2.67 1.33
C LEU A 41 7.12 -2.45 -0.01
N GLY A 42 5.89 -1.92 0.05
CA GLY A 42 5.04 -1.68 -1.12
C GLY A 42 4.00 -2.77 -1.33
N ASP A 43 3.39 -2.80 -2.52
CA ASP A 43 2.44 -3.81 -2.97
C ASP A 43 1.24 -3.95 -2.01
N PHE A 44 0.58 -2.83 -1.78
CA PHE A 44 -0.65 -2.71 -0.99
C PHE A 44 -1.87 -3.16 -1.78
N ILE A 45 -1.85 -2.96 -3.09
CA ILE A 45 -2.99 -3.16 -3.98
C ILE A 45 -2.88 -4.46 -4.79
N ASP A 46 -3.90 -4.69 -5.61
CA ASP A 46 -4.11 -5.86 -6.47
C ASP A 46 -4.39 -7.17 -5.69
N ARG A 47 -5.07 -8.11 -6.36
CA ARG A 47 -5.41 -9.49 -5.91
C ARG A 47 -6.37 -9.66 -4.72
N GLY A 48 -6.16 -8.97 -3.61
CA GLY A 48 -6.95 -9.20 -2.39
C GLY A 48 -8.29 -8.49 -2.37
N PRO A 49 -9.20 -8.92 -1.48
CA PRO A 49 -10.56 -8.41 -1.44
C PRO A 49 -10.71 -7.06 -0.71
N GLN A 50 -9.71 -6.61 0.06
CA GLN A 50 -9.80 -5.47 0.98
C GLN A 50 -8.74 -4.39 0.66
N ILE A 51 -8.60 -4.04 -0.61
CA ILE A 51 -7.62 -3.06 -1.09
C ILE A 51 -7.83 -1.69 -0.43
N ARG A 52 -9.08 -1.22 -0.38
CA ARG A 52 -9.39 0.09 0.21
C ARG A 52 -9.04 0.12 1.70
N GLU A 53 -9.45 -0.91 2.43
CA GLU A 53 -9.22 -1.05 3.87
C GLU A 53 -7.72 -1.14 4.18
N THR A 54 -6.95 -1.79 3.30
CA THR A 54 -5.48 -1.82 3.42
C THR A 54 -4.90 -0.41 3.35
N LEU A 55 -5.32 0.38 2.37
CA LEU A 55 -4.88 1.77 2.22
C LEU A 55 -5.37 2.65 3.38
N GLU A 56 -6.58 2.42 3.90
CA GLU A 56 -7.14 3.10 5.08
C GLU A 56 -6.38 2.78 6.38
N ILE A 57 -5.63 1.67 6.43
CA ILE A 57 -4.73 1.34 7.54
C ILE A 57 -3.36 1.97 7.32
N VAL A 58 -2.74 1.71 6.16
CA VAL A 58 -1.35 2.07 5.89
C VAL A 58 -1.17 3.59 5.78
N ARG A 59 -2.01 4.27 5.01
CA ARG A 59 -1.84 5.70 4.73
C ARG A 59 -1.86 6.56 5.99
N PRO A 60 -2.82 6.42 6.93
CA PRO A 60 -2.80 7.21 8.16
C PRO A 60 -1.58 6.94 9.05
N MET A 61 -1.01 5.73 9.02
CA MET A 61 0.23 5.45 9.75
C MET A 61 1.40 6.26 9.19
N ILE A 62 1.50 6.34 7.85
CA ILE A 62 2.54 7.12 7.16
C ILE A 62 2.32 8.62 7.40
N ASP A 63 1.10 9.12 7.17
CA ASP A 63 0.76 10.54 7.31
C ASP A 63 0.99 11.04 8.75
N ALA A 64 0.82 10.18 9.76
CA ALA A 64 1.05 10.50 11.17
C ALA A 64 2.50 10.25 11.63
N GLY A 65 3.40 9.79 10.75
CA GLY A 65 4.81 9.52 11.07
C GLY A 65 5.06 8.25 11.90
N PHE A 66 4.10 7.32 11.94
CA PHE A 66 4.24 6.02 12.62
C PHE A 66 4.63 4.87 11.67
N ALA A 67 4.74 5.16 10.38
CA ALA A 67 5.24 4.23 9.37
C ALA A 67 5.99 4.96 8.25
N LEU A 68 6.82 4.21 7.54
CA LEU A 68 7.39 4.60 6.25
C LEU A 68 7.01 3.57 5.19
N SER A 69 7.15 3.94 3.93
CA SER A 69 6.89 3.03 2.82
C SER A 69 7.80 3.35 1.64
N VAL A 70 8.17 2.31 0.91
CA VAL A 70 8.65 2.42 -0.47
C VAL A 70 7.52 2.07 -1.43
N MET A 71 7.59 2.58 -2.66
CA MET A 71 6.59 2.29 -3.70
C MET A 71 6.84 0.91 -4.29
N GLY A 72 5.82 0.05 -4.28
CA GLY A 72 5.83 -1.24 -4.95
C GLY A 72 5.55 -1.13 -6.45
N ASN A 73 5.79 -2.21 -7.19
CA ASN A 73 5.49 -2.23 -8.62
C ASN A 73 3.98 -2.22 -8.89
N HIS A 74 3.17 -2.75 -7.97
CA HIS A 74 1.73 -2.74 -8.12
C HIS A 74 1.18 -1.30 -8.09
N GLU A 75 1.60 -0.49 -7.11
CA GLU A 75 1.26 0.93 -7.06
C GLU A 75 1.77 1.70 -8.29
N LEU A 76 3.04 1.50 -8.66
CA LEU A 76 3.63 2.18 -9.82
C LEU A 76 2.86 1.87 -11.11
N ASN A 77 2.51 0.60 -11.31
CA ASN A 77 1.77 0.17 -12.49
C ASN A 77 0.36 0.76 -12.53
N ALA A 78 -0.34 0.80 -11.39
CA ALA A 78 -1.67 1.39 -11.31
C ALA A 78 -1.63 2.90 -11.58
N LEU A 79 -0.65 3.61 -11.04
CA LEU A 79 -0.44 5.03 -11.32
C LEU A 79 -0.15 5.25 -12.81
N ALA A 80 0.79 4.48 -13.39
CA ALA A 80 1.13 4.58 -14.80
C ALA A 80 -0.05 4.24 -15.73
N TYR A 81 -0.92 3.30 -15.33
CA TYR A 81 -2.12 2.93 -16.10
C TYR A 81 -3.12 4.09 -16.18
N HIS A 82 -3.21 4.91 -15.13
CA HIS A 82 -4.15 6.04 -15.07
C HIS A 82 -3.51 7.39 -15.41
N THR A 83 -2.20 7.43 -15.69
CA THR A 83 -1.49 8.66 -16.02
C THR A 83 -1.27 8.76 -17.54
N PRO A 84 -1.81 9.81 -18.20
CA PRO A 84 -1.54 10.06 -19.63
C PRO A 84 -0.04 10.21 -19.91
N ASP A 85 0.41 9.72 -21.07
CA ASP A 85 1.80 9.88 -21.51
C ASP A 85 2.02 11.32 -22.02
N PRO A 86 2.90 12.12 -21.38
CA PRO A 86 3.14 13.51 -21.78
C PRO A 86 3.80 13.62 -23.16
N ASP A 87 4.51 12.58 -23.61
CA ASP A 87 5.23 12.57 -24.87
C ASP A 87 4.39 11.96 -26.02
N LYS A 88 3.24 11.33 -25.68
CA LYS A 88 2.35 10.66 -26.65
C LYS A 88 0.88 10.98 -26.37
N PRO A 89 0.35 12.08 -26.95
CA PRO A 89 -1.04 12.46 -26.76
C PRO A 89 -2.02 11.33 -27.12
N GLY A 90 -2.93 11.03 -26.20
CA GLY A 90 -3.93 9.95 -26.36
C GLY A 90 -3.48 8.58 -25.82
N GLU A 91 -2.22 8.42 -25.45
CA GLU A 91 -1.68 7.22 -24.80
C GLU A 91 -1.50 7.43 -23.29
N TYR A 92 -1.21 6.35 -22.58
CA TYR A 92 -0.95 6.33 -21.13
C TYR A 92 0.45 5.77 -20.86
N LEU A 93 1.08 6.20 -19.75
CA LEU A 93 2.41 5.73 -19.35
C LEU A 93 2.49 4.20 -19.24
N ARG A 94 1.37 3.55 -18.92
CA ARG A 94 1.17 2.11 -19.11
C ARG A 94 0.00 1.85 -20.04
N LYS A 95 0.31 1.24 -21.20
CA LYS A 95 -0.67 0.88 -22.24
C LYS A 95 -1.86 0.10 -21.68
N HIS A 96 -3.07 0.50 -22.09
CA HIS A 96 -4.30 -0.25 -21.83
C HIS A 96 -4.34 -1.49 -22.73
N SER A 97 -4.17 -2.66 -22.13
CA SER A 97 -4.20 -3.95 -22.80
C SER A 97 -4.77 -4.99 -21.85
N ASP A 98 -5.37 -6.07 -22.35
CA ASP A 98 -5.96 -7.12 -21.51
C ASP A 98 -5.03 -7.60 -20.39
N LYS A 99 -3.73 -7.68 -20.67
CA LYS A 99 -2.71 -8.03 -19.68
C LYS A 99 -2.60 -6.99 -18.57
N ASN A 100 -2.50 -5.71 -18.93
CA ASN A 100 -2.30 -4.63 -17.97
C ASN A 100 -3.58 -4.26 -17.21
N THR A 101 -4.75 -4.51 -17.80
CA THR A 101 -6.05 -4.28 -17.18
C THR A 101 -6.40 -5.36 -16.14
N LYS A 102 -5.90 -6.58 -16.31
CA LYS A 102 -6.13 -7.72 -15.40
C LYS A 102 -5.06 -7.87 -14.31
N GLN A 103 -4.18 -6.88 -14.17
CA GLN A 103 -3.16 -6.88 -13.13
C GLN A 103 -3.81 -6.93 -11.74
#